data_AF-A0A379VL82-F1
#
_entry.id   AF-A0A379VL82-F1
#
_cell.length_a   1.000
_cell.length_b   1.000
_cell.length_c   1.000
_cell.angle_alpha   90.00
_cell.angle_beta   90.00
_cell.angle_gamma   90.00
#
_symmetry.space_group_name_H-M   'P 1'
#
loop_
_entity.id
_entity.type
_entity.pdbx_description
1 polymer ?
#
loop_
_entity_poly.entity_id
_entity_poly.type
_entity_poly.pdbx_seq_one_letter_code
_entity_poly.pdbx_strand_id
1 'polypeptide(L)'
;MNVVFTTGSGTTAATGATDNLALMKTDGTGAISNVSLAIGDAGKNNIKLGDTYTQAIADLDGDSILDEKQSLNFTAWLVGAATGTVGTGEFSSAANVTISYL
;
A
#
# COMPACT_ATOMS: atom_id res chain seq x y z
N MET A 1 9.74 12.98 -5.99
CA MET A 1 9.61 12.50 -4.60
C MET A 1 9.76 10.99 -4.60
N ASN A 2 10.65 10.46 -3.76
CA ASN A 2 10.83 9.02 -3.61
C ASN A 2 10.01 8.53 -2.43
N VAL A 3 9.34 7.40 -2.62
CA VAL A 3 8.44 6.80 -1.64
C VAL A 3 8.77 5.32 -1.54
N VAL A 4 8.87 4.83 -0.31
CA VAL A 4 9.03 3.40 -0.02
C VAL A 4 7.97 2.99 0.98
N PHE A 5 7.19 1.96 0.64
CA PHE A 5 6.27 1.30 1.56
C PHE A 5 6.94 0.09 2.20
N THR A 6 6.81 -0.04 3.51
CA THR A 6 7.24 -1.24 4.26
C THR A 6 6.13 -1.69 5.18
N THR A 7 6.27 -2.89 5.75
CA THR A 7 5.30 -3.44 6.70
C THR A 7 5.23 -2.57 7.96
N GLY A 8 4.02 -2.17 8.33
CA GLY A 8 3.75 -1.45 9.57
C GLY A 8 3.71 -2.37 10.80
N SER A 9 3.52 -1.77 11.97
CA SER A 9 3.46 -2.53 13.24
C SER A 9 2.40 -3.63 13.20
N GLY A 10 2.77 -4.83 13.65
CA GLY A 10 1.90 -6.02 13.68
C GLY A 10 1.62 -6.65 12.31
N THR A 11 2.00 -6.00 11.20
CA THR A 11 1.77 -6.49 9.83
C THR A 11 3.04 -7.15 9.28
N THR A 12 2.85 -8.11 8.37
CA THR A 12 3.93 -8.74 7.60
C THR A 12 3.69 -8.57 6.10
N ALA A 13 4.64 -8.98 5.26
CA ALA A 13 4.35 -9.24 3.86
C ALA A 13 3.38 -10.43 3.74
N ALA A 14 2.54 -10.44 2.70
CA ALA A 14 1.61 -11.54 2.47
C ALA A 14 2.36 -12.80 2.03
N THR A 15 1.97 -13.95 2.59
CA THR A 15 2.53 -15.24 2.18
C THR A 15 2.10 -15.57 0.74
N GLY A 16 3.07 -15.86 -0.14
CA GLY A 16 2.80 -16.14 -1.56
C GLY A 16 2.54 -14.90 -2.43
N ALA A 17 2.51 -13.70 -1.85
CA ALA A 17 2.37 -12.42 -2.53
C ALA A 17 3.20 -11.35 -1.81
N THR A 18 4.51 -11.58 -1.69
CA THR A 18 5.41 -10.79 -0.82
C THR A 18 5.56 -9.33 -1.22
N ASP A 19 5.14 -8.98 -2.44
CA ASP A 19 5.05 -7.61 -2.92
C ASP A 19 3.96 -6.80 -2.18
N ASN A 20 3.03 -7.48 -1.50
CA ASN A 20 1.84 -6.91 -0.88
C ASN A 20 1.85 -7.10 0.65
N LEU A 21 1.03 -6.31 1.35
CA LEU A 21 0.84 -6.45 2.79
C LEU A 21 -0.08 -7.63 3.10
N ALA A 22 0.25 -8.35 4.18
CA ALA A 22 -0.67 -9.28 4.80
C ALA A 22 -1.85 -8.53 5.42
N LEU A 23 -2.94 -9.28 5.61
CA LEU A 23 -4.14 -8.81 6.28
C LEU A 23 -4.16 -9.30 7.72
N MET A 24 -4.67 -8.46 8.60
CA MET A 24 -4.81 -8.70 10.03
C MET A 24 -6.27 -8.53 10.46
N LYS A 25 -6.58 -8.98 11.67
CA LYS A 25 -7.77 -8.56 12.40
C LYS A 25 -7.34 -8.17 13.80
N THR A 26 -7.87 -7.06 14.32
CA THR A 26 -7.47 -6.52 15.63
C THR A 26 -7.94 -7.37 16.81
N ASP A 27 -8.90 -8.27 16.59
CA ASP A 27 -9.49 -9.14 17.62
C ASP A 27 -8.89 -10.56 17.68
N GLY A 28 -7.90 -10.86 16.83
CA GLY A 28 -7.23 -12.17 16.80
C GLY A 28 -8.04 -13.32 16.16
N THR A 29 -9.21 -13.06 15.57
CA THR A 29 -10.08 -14.11 14.98
C THR A 29 -9.73 -14.47 13.52
N GLY A 30 -8.63 -13.94 13.00
CA GLY A 30 -8.20 -14.13 11.62
C GLY A 30 -8.87 -13.14 10.66
N ALA A 31 -8.09 -12.57 9.73
CA ALA A 31 -8.59 -11.67 8.69
C ALA A 31 -9.35 -12.45 7.60
N ILE A 32 -10.00 -11.71 6.68
CA ILE A 32 -10.43 -12.25 5.38
C ILE A 32 -9.31 -13.10 4.75
N SER A 33 -9.67 -14.31 4.31
CA SER A 33 -8.70 -15.31 3.82
C SER A 33 -8.48 -15.24 2.32
N ASN A 34 -7.30 -15.70 1.88
CA ASN A 34 -6.87 -15.75 0.48
C ASN A 34 -6.84 -14.38 -0.23
N VAL A 35 -6.50 -13.33 0.51
CA VAL A 35 -6.39 -11.96 0.01
C VAL A 35 -5.17 -11.27 0.62
N SER A 36 -4.56 -10.35 -0.12
CA SER A 36 -3.52 -9.42 0.34
C SER A 36 -3.90 -7.97 0.01
N LEU A 37 -3.27 -6.99 0.65
CA LEU A 37 -3.45 -5.57 0.33
C LEU A 37 -2.27 -5.06 -0.50
N ALA A 38 -2.53 -4.71 -1.75
CA ALA A 38 -1.58 -4.00 -2.60
C ALA A 38 -1.70 -2.48 -2.38
N ILE A 39 -0.57 -1.78 -2.48
CA ILE A 39 -0.51 -0.32 -2.54
C ILE A 39 0.11 0.03 -3.89
N GLY A 40 -0.47 0.98 -4.61
CA GLY A 40 -0.01 1.35 -5.93
C GLY A 40 -0.19 2.82 -6.26
N ASP A 41 0.22 3.16 -7.47
CA ASP A 41 0.05 4.50 -8.02
C ASP A 41 -1.41 4.80 -8.40
N ALA A 42 -1.65 6.01 -8.92
CA ALA A 42 -2.96 6.42 -9.42
C ALA A 42 -3.47 5.56 -10.60
N GLY A 43 -2.56 4.93 -11.35
CA GLY A 43 -2.85 4.00 -12.44
C GLY A 43 -3.09 2.56 -11.97
N LYS A 44 -3.06 2.30 -10.66
CA LYS A 44 -3.15 0.96 -10.05
C LYS A 44 -1.99 0.04 -10.44
N ASN A 45 -0.82 0.59 -10.74
CA ASN A 45 0.42 -0.20 -10.81
C ASN A 45 0.91 -0.47 -9.40
N ASN A 46 1.20 -1.73 -9.09
CA ASN A 46 1.63 -2.12 -7.75
C ASN A 46 3.01 -1.53 -7.42
N ILE A 47 3.11 -0.88 -6.26
CA ILE A 47 4.37 -0.45 -5.66
C ILE A 47 4.76 -1.54 -4.67
N LYS A 48 5.72 -2.38 -5.05
CA LYS A 48 6.12 -3.52 -4.24
C LYS A 48 6.71 -3.05 -2.91
N LEU A 49 6.42 -3.77 -1.83
CA LEU A 49 7.03 -3.49 -0.53
C LEU A 49 8.56 -3.48 -0.62
N GLY A 50 9.18 -2.41 -0.12
CA GLY A 50 10.63 -2.20 -0.16
C GLY A 50 11.16 -1.55 -1.44
N ASP A 51 10.39 -1.53 -2.53
CA ASP A 51 10.80 -0.86 -3.76
C ASP A 51 10.69 0.67 -3.63
N THR A 52 11.60 1.37 -4.29
CA THR A 52 11.51 2.82 -4.44
C THR A 52 10.56 3.15 -5.60
N TYR A 53 9.48 3.86 -5.28
CA TYR A 53 8.60 4.47 -6.25
C TYR A 53 8.86 5.97 -6.33
N THR A 54 9.01 6.48 -7.55
CA THR A 54 9.20 7.91 -7.78
C THR A 54 7.93 8.49 -8.40
N GLN A 55 7.34 9.47 -7.73
CA GLN A 55 6.31 10.31 -8.35
C GLN A 55 6.80 11.74 -8.52
N ALA A 56 6.28 12.39 -9.56
CA ALA A 56 6.30 13.84 -9.64
C ALA A 56 5.53 14.43 -8.45
N ILE A 57 6.03 15.55 -7.94
CA ILE A 57 5.31 16.35 -6.96
C ILE A 57 4.19 17.04 -7.73
N ALA A 58 2.95 16.78 -7.35
CA ALA A 58 1.81 17.56 -7.82
C ALA A 58 1.53 18.65 -6.78
N ASP A 59 1.45 19.89 -7.25
CA ASP A 59 0.85 20.97 -6.48
C ASP A 59 -0.59 20.60 -6.12
N LEU A 60 -1.00 20.92 -4.90
CA LEU A 60 -2.36 20.67 -4.45
C LEU A 60 -3.35 21.63 -5.13
N ASP A 61 -2.92 22.85 -5.46
CA ASP A 61 -3.80 23.93 -5.92
C ASP A 61 -3.65 24.23 -7.44
N GLY A 62 -2.73 23.56 -8.12
CA GLY A 62 -2.65 23.50 -9.60
C GLY A 62 -1.98 24.69 -10.29
N ASP A 63 -1.22 25.52 -9.56
CA ASP A 63 -0.61 26.75 -10.06
C ASP A 63 0.92 26.67 -10.19
N SER A 64 1.63 25.97 -9.28
CA SER A 64 3.10 25.86 -9.34
C SER A 64 3.68 24.67 -8.56
N ILE A 65 4.68 23.99 -9.15
CA ILE A 65 5.57 23.09 -8.40
C ILE A 65 6.31 23.94 -7.35
N LEU A 66 6.46 23.44 -6.10
CA LEU A 66 7.10 24.13 -4.95
C LEU A 66 6.23 25.09 -4.10
N ASP A 67 4.89 25.02 -4.20
CA ASP A 67 4.03 25.70 -3.23
C ASP A 67 4.04 25.02 -1.83
N GLU A 68 3.53 25.72 -0.82
CA GLU A 68 3.48 25.32 0.58
C GLU A 68 2.79 23.96 0.80
N LYS A 69 1.90 23.55 -0.10
CA LYS A 69 1.13 22.30 -0.01
C LYS A 69 1.30 21.46 -1.26
N GLN A 70 1.71 20.21 -1.06
CA GLN A 70 1.96 19.26 -2.13
C GLN A 70 1.26 17.94 -1.85
N SER A 71 0.84 17.24 -2.91
CA SER A 71 0.14 15.96 -2.79
C SER A 71 0.96 14.80 -3.35
N LEU A 72 0.86 13.67 -2.66
CA LEU A 72 1.28 12.36 -3.14
C LEU A 72 0.04 11.48 -3.25
N ASN A 73 -0.11 10.78 -4.37
CA ASN A 73 -1.34 10.06 -4.70
C ASN A 73 -1.06 8.57 -4.75
N PHE A 74 -1.74 7.82 -3.89
CA PHE A 74 -1.66 6.37 -3.82
C PHE A 74 -3.05 5.77 -3.83
N THR A 75 -3.15 4.54 -4.33
CA THR A 75 -4.34 3.72 -4.24
C THR A 75 -4.01 2.42 -3.53
N ALA A 76 -5.00 1.79 -2.90
CA ALA A 76 -4.83 0.49 -2.27
C ALA A 76 -6.02 -0.39 -2.63
N TRP A 77 -5.76 -1.68 -2.85
CA TRP A 77 -6.80 -2.63 -3.24
C TRP A 77 -6.48 -4.05 -2.77
N LEU A 78 -7.55 -4.82 -2.56
CA LEU A 78 -7.45 -6.23 -2.23
C LEU A 78 -7.08 -7.05 -3.47
N VAL A 79 -6.11 -7.94 -3.32
CA VAL A 79 -5.65 -8.89 -4.35
C VAL A 79 -5.93 -10.30 -3.86
N GLY A 80 -6.84 -10.99 -4.53
CA GLY A 80 -7.13 -12.40 -4.26
C GLY A 80 -5.97 -13.31 -4.67
N ALA A 81 -5.80 -14.41 -3.96
CA ALA A 81 -4.81 -15.43 -4.32
C ALA A 81 -5.11 -16.06 -5.69
N ALA A 82 -4.06 -16.52 -6.38
CA ALA A 82 -4.18 -17.17 -7.69
C ALA A 82 -4.97 -18.49 -7.65
N THR A 83 -5.06 -19.12 -6.48
CA THR A 83 -5.78 -20.38 -6.25
C THR A 83 -6.56 -20.33 -4.95
N GLY A 84 -7.69 -21.05 -4.90
CA GLY A 84 -8.56 -21.11 -3.73
C GLY A 84 -9.72 -20.12 -3.78
N THR A 85 -10.57 -20.15 -2.75
CA THR A 85 -11.74 -19.28 -2.64
C THR A 85 -11.39 -18.07 -1.78
N VAL A 86 -11.64 -16.86 -2.28
CA VAL A 86 -11.57 -15.63 -1.48
C VAL A 86 -12.62 -15.69 -0.38
N GLY A 87 -12.19 -15.51 0.86
CA GLY A 87 -13.08 -15.50 2.02
C GLY A 87 -13.93 -14.23 2.10
N THR A 88 -14.79 -14.18 3.11
CA THR A 88 -15.46 -12.95 3.55
C THR A 88 -14.99 -12.59 4.95
N GLY A 89 -15.08 -11.32 5.31
CA GLY A 89 -14.74 -10.86 6.65
C GLY A 89 -14.13 -9.47 6.68
N GLU A 90 -13.93 -8.99 7.90
CA GLU A 90 -13.22 -7.74 8.15
C GLU A 90 -11.70 -7.93 7.99
N PHE A 91 -11.01 -6.83 7.73
CA PHE A 91 -9.56 -6.81 7.70
C PHE A 91 -9.02 -5.46 8.14
N SER A 92 -7.78 -5.48 8.61
CA SER A 92 -6.92 -4.32 8.75
C SER A 92 -5.54 -4.66 8.19
N SER A 93 -4.75 -3.65 7.86
CA SER A 93 -3.36 -3.80 7.47
C SER A 93 -2.64 -2.49 7.75
N ALA A 94 -1.37 -2.55 8.12
CA ALA A 94 -0.57 -1.37 8.41
C ALA A 94 0.67 -1.31 7.52
N ALA A 95 0.96 -0.12 7.01
CA ALA A 95 2.17 0.17 6.25
C ALA A 95 2.89 1.37 6.87
N ASN A 96 4.22 1.34 6.84
CA ASN A 96 5.01 2.54 7.03
C ASN A 96 5.31 3.16 5.66
N VAL A 97 5.29 4.49 5.61
CA VAL A 97 5.66 5.25 4.41
C VAL A 97 6.91 6.05 4.72
N THR A 98 7.97 5.84 3.96
CA THR A 98 9.16 6.70 3.98
C THR A 98 9.15 7.57 2.74
N ILE A 99 9.21 8.89 2.93
CA ILE A 99 9.20 9.88 1.87
C ILE A 99 10.55 10.60 1.90
N SER A 100 11.22 10.67 0.77
CA SER A 100 12.49 11.38 0.63
C SER A 100 12.55 12.21 -0.64
N TYR A 101 13.23 13.33 -0.53
CA TYR A 101 13.49 14.27 -1.62
C TYR A 101 15.01 14.42 -1.77
N LEU A 102 15.47 14.59 -3.01
CA LEU A 102 16.83 15.05 -3.33
C LEU A 102 16.77 16.55 -3.58
#